data_AF-A0A8I0J9C9-F1
#
_entry.id   AF-A0A8I0J9C9-F1
#
_cell.length_a   1.000
_cell.length_b   1.000
_cell.length_c   1.000
_cell.angle_alpha   90.00
_cell.angle_beta   90.00
_cell.angle_gamma   90.00
#
_symmetry.space_group_name_H-M   'P 1'
#
loop_
_entity.id
_entity.type
_entity.pdbx_description
1 polymer ?
#
loop_
_entity_poly.entity_id
_entity_poly.type
_entity_poly.pdbx_seq_one_letter_code
_entity_poly.pdbx_strand_id
1 'polypeptide(L)' 'MKVYAPNGFVHEPLPEAIARHRHAFEGGNAFALLIMPDGSSFFCREAGGEDMNAEHLDYQQTIARLIEIYGLSAFKGS' A
#
# COMPACT_ATOMS: atom_id res chain seq x y z
N MET A 1 -0.87 21.23 -12.96
CA MET A 1 -1.22 22.67 -12.95
C MET A 1 -2.46 22.84 -12.07
N LYS A 2 -2.41 23.59 -10.97
CA LYS A 2 -3.54 23.68 -10.03
C LYS A 2 -4.70 24.43 -10.68
N VAL A 3 -5.89 23.82 -10.70
CA VAL A 3 -7.11 24.45 -11.21
C VAL A 3 -7.89 24.98 -10.01
N TYR A 4 -8.12 26.29 -10.00
CA TYR A 4 -8.87 26.96 -8.94
C TYR A 4 -10.35 26.96 -9.32
N ALA A 5 -11.19 26.31 -8.50
CA ALA A 5 -12.62 26.45 -8.63
C ALA A 5 -13.11 27.76 -7.97
N PRO A 6 -14.22 28.36 -8.45
CA PRO A 6 -14.73 29.64 -7.94
C PRO A 6 -15.10 29.66 -6.45
N ASN A 7 -15.24 28.48 -5.85
CA ASN A 7 -15.57 28.25 -4.44
C ASN A 7 -14.33 28.11 -3.54
N GLY A 8 -13.12 28.39 -4.04
CA GLY A 8 -11.88 28.35 -3.27
C GLY A 8 -11.28 26.95 -3.07
N PHE A 9 -11.90 25.90 -3.61
CA PHE A 9 -11.33 24.57 -3.60
C PHE A 9 -10.27 24.44 -4.69
N VAL A 10 -9.08 23.97 -4.29
CA VAL A 10 -8.00 23.62 -5.23
C VAL A 10 -8.29 22.22 -5.74
N HIS A 11 -8.79 22.12 -6.97
CA HIS A 11 -8.92 20.83 -7.64
C HIS A 11 -7.59 20.51 -8.32
N GLU A 12 -6.92 19.50 -7.79
CA GLU A 12 -5.84 18.84 -8.51
C GLU A 12 -6.44 17.94 -9.60
N PRO A 13 -5.91 17.97 -10.83
CA PRO A 13 -6.30 17.02 -11.87
C PRO A 13 -6.15 15.58 -11.37
N LEU A 14 -7.20 14.77 -11.52
CA LEU A 14 -7.22 13.38 -11.06
C LEU A 14 -5.98 12.57 -11.48
N PRO A 15 -5.42 12.71 -12.70
CA PRO A 15 -4.17 12.03 -13.07
C PRO A 15 -2.96 12.44 -12.22
N GLU A 16 -2.83 13.72 -11.88
CA GLU A 16 -1.74 14.25 -11.04
C GLU A 16 -1.89 13.72 -9.60
N ALA A 17 -3.12 13.70 -9.08
CA ALA A 17 -3.44 13.15 -7.77
C ALA A 17 -3.16 11.63 -7.71
N ILE A 18 -3.56 10.89 -8.74
CA ILE A 18 -3.28 9.45 -8.86
C ILE A 18 -1.77 9.21 -8.93
N ALA A 19 -1.03 9.96 -9.75
CA ALA A 19 0.41 9.79 -9.90
C ALA A 19 1.18 10.00 -8.59
N ARG A 20 0.73 10.93 -7.74
CA ARG A 20 1.34 11.17 -6.43
C ARG A 20 1.13 10.02 -5.44
N HIS A 21 -0.01 9.34 -5.52
CA HIS A 21 -0.33 8.20 -4.66
C HIS A 21 0.01 6.83 -5.28
N ARG A 22 0.32 6.82 -6.59
CA ARG A 22 0.75 5.63 -7.31
C ARG A 22 2.22 5.37 -7.00
N HIS A 23 2.45 4.54 -6.01
CA HIS A 23 3.72 3.82 -5.88
C HIS A 23 3.75 2.71 -6.95
N ALA A 24 4.16 3.06 -8.17
CA ALA A 24 4.47 2.07 -9.18
C ALA A 24 5.85 1.48 -8.85
N PHE A 25 5.88 0.21 -8.44
CA PHE A 25 7.11 -0.55 -8.29
C PHE A 25 7.51 -1.05 -9.68
N GLU A 26 8.34 -0.29 -10.38
CA GLU A 26 8.94 -0.74 -11.64
C GLU A 26 10.28 -1.43 -11.31
N GLY A 27 10.39 -2.73 -11.62
CA GLY A 27 11.67 -3.47 -11.57
C GLY A 27 11.92 -4.35 -10.34
N GLY A 28 10.93 -4.62 -9.49
CA GLY A 28 11.04 -5.59 -8.38
C GLY A 28 9.77 -6.44 -8.25
N ASN A 29 9.91 -7.67 -7.75
CA ASN A 29 8.77 -8.58 -7.51
C ASN A 29 7.70 -7.86 -6.69
N ALA A 30 6.53 -7.62 -7.27
CA ALA A 30 5.45 -6.94 -6.56
C ALA A 30 4.99 -7.81 -5.38
N PHE A 31 4.79 -7.18 -4.22
CA PHE A 31 4.22 -7.83 -3.06
C PHE A 31 3.23 -6.90 -2.36
N ALA A 32 2.27 -7.48 -1.65
CA ALA A 32 1.29 -6.75 -0.85
C ALA A 32 1.14 -7.43 0.53
N LEU A 33 1.05 -6.60 1.57
CA LEU A 33 0.58 -7.04 2.88
C LEU A 33 -0.88 -6.58 3.03
N LEU A 34 -1.80 -7.53 3.05
CA LEU A 34 -3.23 -7.28 3.23
C LEU A 34 -3.58 -7.53 4.70
N ILE A 35 -4.22 -6.55 5.34
CA ILE A 35 -4.77 -6.67 6.68
C ILE A 35 -6.28 -6.42 6.56
N MET A 36 -7.06 -7.45 6.86
CA MET A 36 -8.50 -7.43 6.76
C MET A 36 -9.12 -6.76 8.00
N PRO A 37 -10.37 -6.26 7.91
CA PRO A 37 -11.04 -5.64 9.06
C PRO A 37 -11.27 -6.58 10.25
N ASP A 38 -11.26 -7.89 10.02
CA ASP A 38 -11.39 -8.93 11.07
C ASP A 38 -10.05 -9.25 11.76
N GLY A 39 -8.96 -8.58 11.36
CA GLY A 39 -7.62 -8.78 11.89
C GLY A 39 -6.84 -9.92 11.23
N SER A 40 -7.43 -10.66 10.28
CA SER A 40 -6.69 -11.62 9.47
C SER A 40 -5.75 -10.92 8.49
N SER A 41 -4.67 -11.60 8.11
CA SER A 41 -3.58 -10.99 7.37
C SER A 41 -3.00 -11.94 6.34
N PHE A 42 -2.63 -11.39 5.18
CA PHE A 42 -2.09 -12.15 4.07
C PHE A 42 -0.86 -11.47 3.49
N PHE A 43 0.18 -12.25 3.22
CA PHE A 43 1.32 -11.81 2.43
C PHE A 43 1.18 -12.32 1.01
N CYS A 44 0.98 -11.39 0.09
CA CYS A 44 0.80 -11.69 -1.32
C CYS A 44 2.08 -11.40 -2.08
N ARG A 45 2.52 -12.35 -2.90
CA ARG A 45 3.71 -12.23 -3.76
C ARG A 45 3.38 -12.76 -5.15
N GLU A 46 4.02 -12.22 -6.16
CA GLU A 46 3.93 -12.77 -7.52
C GLU A 46 4.27 -14.28 -7.54
N ALA A 47 3.39 -15.07 -8.14
CA ALA A 47 3.57 -16.51 -8.36
C ALA A 47 4.08 -16.81 -9.79
N GLY A 48 4.10 -15.79 -10.66
CA GLY A 48 4.52 -15.88 -12.06
C GLY A 48 3.46 -15.30 -12.99
N GLY A 49 3.87 -14.42 -13.90
CA GLY A 49 2.97 -13.81 -14.90
C GLY A 49 1.93 -12.89 -14.26
N GLU A 50 0.66 -13.29 -14.30
CA GLU A 50 -0.50 -12.51 -13.83
C GLU A 50 -1.04 -12.98 -12.47
N ASP A 51 -0.46 -14.05 -11.89
CA ASP A 51 -0.94 -14.65 -10.66
C ASP A 51 -0.20 -14.15 -9.41
N MET A 52 -0.95 -14.04 -8.32
CA MET A 52 -0.43 -13.76 -6.98
C MET A 52 -0.72 -14.92 -6.04
N ASN A 53 0.32 -15.39 -5.34
CA ASN A 53 0.18 -16.33 -4.24
C ASN A 53 -0.06 -15.55 -2.94
N ALA A 54 -1.02 -15.99 -2.14
CA ALA A 54 -1.37 -15.38 -0.86
C ALA A 54 -1.14 -16.37 0.28
N GLU A 55 -0.29 -16.00 1.23
CA GLU A 55 -0.01 -16.78 2.43
C GLU A 55 -0.69 -16.13 3.63
N HIS A 56 -1.56 -16.87 4.33
CA HIS A 56 -2.16 -16.39 5.57
C HIS A 56 -1.11 -16.29 6.67
N LEU A 57 -1.04 -15.12 7.31
CA LEU A 57 -0.09 -14.82 8.38
C LEU A 57 -0.77 -14.90 9.74
N ASP A 58 -0.06 -15.44 10.72
CA ASP A 58 -0.39 -15.24 12.12
C ASP A 58 0.00 -13.83 12.61
N TYR A 59 -0.41 -13.50 13.84
CA TYR A 59 -0.13 -12.19 14.45
C TYR A 59 1.37 -11.85 14.49
N GLN A 60 2.23 -12.80 14.89
CA GLN A 60 3.67 -12.54 15.01
C GLN A 60 4.30 -12.31 13.64
N GLN A 61 3.89 -13.08 12.64
CA GLN A 61 4.32 -12.94 11.25
C GLN A 61 3.88 -11.59 10.66
N THR A 62 2.67 -11.13 10.97
CA THR A 62 2.17 -9.82 10.53
C THR A 62 2.95 -8.68 11.14
N ILE A 63 3.23 -8.73 12.44
CA ILE A 63 4.08 -7.73 13.10
C ILE A 63 5.48 -7.74 12.49
N ALA A 64 6.07 -8.92 12.25
CA ALA A 64 7.38 -9.03 11.63
C ALA A 64 7.39 -8.38 10.22
N ARG A 65 6.36 -8.61 9.39
CA ARG A 65 6.25 -7.98 8.06
C ARG A 65 6.02 -6.47 8.13
N LEU A 66 5.24 -5.99 9.08
CA LEU A 66 5.08 -4.54 9.29
C LEU A 66 6.41 -3.87 9.65
N ILE A 67 7.22 -4.52 10.51
CA ILE A 67 8.57 -4.03 10.84
C ILE A 67 9.49 -4.06 9.62
N GLU A 68 9.43 -5.12 8.81
CA GLU A 68 10.27 -5.24 7.62
C GLU A 68 9.94 -4.17 6.57
N ILE A 69 8.66 -3.86 6.37
CA ILE A 69 8.21 -2.91 5.34
C ILE A 69 8.39 -1.45 5.80
N TYR A 70 8.03 -1.14 7.04
CA TYR A 70 7.91 0.24 7.53
C TYR A 70 8.89 0.58 8.66
N GLY A 71 9.70 -0.38 9.11
CA GLY A 71 10.53 -0.24 10.31
C GLY A 71 9.70 -0.16 11.60
N LEU A 72 10.37 0.09 12.73
CA LEU A 72 9.71 0.28 14.03
C LEU A 72 8.80 1.53 14.07
N SER A 73 8.93 2.43 13.09
CA SER A 73 8.02 3.57 12.89
C SER A 73 6.57 3.16 12.68
N ALA A 74 6.30 1.94 12.21
CA ALA A 74 4.96 1.42 11.96
C ALA A 74 4.04 1.47 13.20
N PHE A 75 4.62 1.47 14.41
CA PHE A 75 3.89 1.40 15.68
C PHE A 75 3.90 2.73 16.44
N LYS A 76 4.43 3.80 15.86
CA LYS A 76 4.34 5.12 16.47
C LYS A 76 2.95 5.69 16.17
N GLY A 77 2.15 5.88 17.22
CA GLY A 77 0.88 6.60 17.11
C GLY A 77 1.10 8.00 16.54
N SER A 78 0.13 8.48 15.77
CA SER A 78 0.09 9.85 15.22
C SER A 78 -0.14 10.89 16.29
#